data_AF-A0A353ZQA8-F1
#
_entry.id   AF-A0A353ZQA8-F1
#
_cell.length_a   1.000
_cell.length_b   1.000
_cell.length_c   1.000
_cell.angle_alpha   90.00
_cell.angle_beta   90.00
_cell.angle_gamma   90.00
#
_symmetry.space_group_name_H-M   'P 1'
#
loop_
_entity.id
_entity.type
_entity.pdbx_description
1 polymer ?
#
loop_
_entity_poly.entity_id
_entity_poly.type
_entity_poly.pdbx_seq_one_letter_code
_entity_poly.pdbx_strand_id
1 'polypeptide(L)'
;MAELSLPAAQRHFLAEAFRDTLHWGAYMTDLLTEVNSKSNTLDLSDKTIHRDVVVLVEQLQAVGAADPLVIVIGTKAAKAFKEHEPVLAAALGLTSVRWVAVPHYSAANGRVHGNSPDNYRRLVLEALKDAGIPLGPRIVRSREPDPMAHLRQARFESSSRSALRAPQ
;
A
#
# COMPACT_ATOMS: atom_id res chain seq x y z
N MET A 1 13.23 5.76 7.71
CA MET A 1 12.19 5.43 6.72
C MET A 1 12.78 5.67 5.34
N ALA A 2 13.01 4.61 4.57
CA ALA A 2 13.53 4.72 3.21
C ALA A 2 12.38 5.03 2.25
N GLU A 3 12.40 6.21 1.63
CA GLU A 3 11.43 6.60 0.62
C GLU A 3 11.84 5.92 -0.69
N LEU A 4 11.23 4.78 -1.02
CA LEU A 4 11.43 4.09 -2.30
C LEU A 4 10.94 5.01 -3.43
N SER A 5 11.88 5.69 -4.05
CA SER A 5 11.63 6.66 -5.11
C SER A 5 11.32 5.96 -6.44
N LEU A 6 10.08 5.49 -6.62
CA LEU A 6 9.59 5.13 -7.94
C LEU A 6 9.56 6.38 -8.84
N PRO A 7 9.86 6.28 -10.16
CA PRO A 7 9.69 7.39 -11.09
C PRO A 7 8.28 7.97 -11.02
N ALA A 8 8.13 9.30 -11.03
CA ALA A 8 6.83 9.97 -10.89
C ALA A 8 5.80 9.48 -11.92
N ALA A 9 6.27 9.14 -13.12
CA ALA A 9 5.47 8.59 -14.20
C ALA A 9 4.94 7.16 -13.96
N GLN A 10 5.34 6.44 -12.92
CA GLN A 10 4.79 5.10 -12.61
C GLN A 10 3.94 5.09 -11.34
N ARG A 11 4.15 6.04 -10.43
CA ARG A 11 3.34 6.18 -9.19
C ARG A 11 1.85 6.38 -9.47
N HIS A 12 1.52 6.97 -10.62
CA HIS A 12 0.13 7.24 -10.97
C HIS A 12 -0.69 5.98 -11.26
N PHE A 13 -0.10 4.87 -11.72
CA PHE A 13 -0.84 3.62 -11.98
C PHE A 13 -1.40 2.99 -10.71
N LEU A 14 -0.55 2.76 -9.71
CA LEU A 14 -0.98 2.16 -8.44
C LEU A 14 -1.90 3.10 -7.67
N ALA A 15 -1.59 4.39 -7.64
CA ALA A 15 -2.48 5.37 -7.06
C ALA A 15 -3.86 5.26 -7.74
N GLU A 16 -3.95 5.47 -9.05
CA GLU A 16 -5.22 5.39 -9.77
C GLU A 16 -5.94 4.06 -9.55
N ALA A 17 -5.23 2.93 -9.54
CA ALA A 17 -5.83 1.62 -9.33
C ALA A 17 -6.58 1.48 -8.00
N PHE A 18 -6.04 2.06 -6.92
CA PHE A 18 -6.62 1.95 -5.59
C PHE A 18 -7.45 3.16 -5.17
N ARG A 19 -7.56 4.21 -6.00
CA ARG A 19 -8.34 5.41 -5.66
C ARG A 19 -9.76 5.03 -5.22
N ASP A 20 -10.21 5.64 -4.14
CA ASP A 20 -11.53 5.43 -3.53
C ASP A 20 -11.82 4.03 -2.99
N THR A 21 -10.86 3.11 -3.01
CA THR A 21 -10.97 1.78 -2.40
C THR A 21 -10.52 1.80 -0.94
N LEU A 22 -10.89 0.78 -0.17
CA LEU A 22 -10.35 0.52 1.18
C LEU A 22 -8.81 0.34 1.20
N HIS A 23 -8.20 0.05 0.06
CA HIS A 23 -6.77 -0.24 -0.08
C HIS A 23 -5.96 0.99 -0.48
N TRP A 24 -6.59 2.17 -0.65
CA TRP A 24 -5.85 3.41 -0.88
C TRP A 24 -4.97 3.75 0.33
N GLY A 25 -3.67 3.92 0.07
CA GLY A 25 -2.68 4.19 1.11
C GLY A 25 -2.22 2.94 1.86
N ALA A 26 -2.43 1.75 1.29
CA ALA A 26 -1.83 0.52 1.79
C ALA A 26 -0.30 0.65 1.88
N TYR A 27 0.29 -0.03 2.87
CA TYR A 27 1.73 -0.16 3.00
C TYR A 27 2.29 -0.99 1.83
N MET A 28 3.33 -0.47 1.18
CA MET A 28 4.00 -1.11 0.05
C MET A 28 5.42 -1.48 0.44
N THR A 29 5.79 -2.74 0.20
CA THR A 29 7.13 -3.27 0.46
C THR A 29 7.49 -4.28 -0.62
N ASP A 30 8.79 -4.48 -0.84
CA ASP A 30 9.29 -5.50 -1.75
C ASP A 30 9.39 -6.84 -1.03
N LEU A 31 9.01 -7.93 -1.71
CA LEU A 31 9.07 -9.28 -1.14
C LEU A 31 10.52 -9.73 -0.91
N LEU A 32 11.45 -9.26 -1.74
CA LEU A 32 12.87 -9.60 -1.64
C LEU A 32 13.64 -8.38 -1.18
N THR A 33 14.52 -8.56 -0.19
CA THR A 33 15.36 -7.47 0.33
C THR A 33 16.50 -7.12 -0.62
N GLU A 34 16.84 -8.03 -1.53
CA GLU A 34 17.86 -7.80 -2.55
C GLU A 34 17.30 -6.96 -3.70
N VAL A 35 17.82 -5.74 -3.84
CA VAL A 35 17.50 -4.86 -4.96
C VAL A 35 18.44 -5.21 -6.13
N ASN A 36 17.93 -5.95 -7.11
CA ASN A 36 18.66 -6.21 -8.35
C ASN A 36 17.85 -5.76 -9.57
N SER A 37 18.45 -4.92 -10.42
CA SER A 37 17.83 -4.43 -11.66
C SER A 37 17.47 -5.54 -12.65
N LYS A 38 18.06 -6.72 -12.49
CA LYS A 38 17.81 -7.90 -13.32
C LYS A 38 17.03 -8.95 -12.54
N SER A 39 15.73 -9.04 -12.81
CA SER A 39 14.84 -10.03 -12.15
C SER A 39 15.22 -11.50 -12.38
N ASN A 40 16.15 -11.82 -13.30
CA ASN A 40 16.64 -13.18 -13.55
C ASN A 40 17.91 -13.53 -12.77
N THR A 41 18.48 -12.57 -12.03
CA THR A 41 19.68 -12.80 -11.19
C THR A 41 19.36 -12.75 -9.70
N LEU A 42 18.07 -12.68 -9.34
CA LEU A 42 17.63 -12.72 -7.95
C LEU A 42 17.88 -14.11 -7.38
N ASP A 43 18.49 -14.18 -6.20
CA ASP A 43 18.61 -15.42 -5.45
C ASP A 43 17.23 -15.80 -4.88
N LEU A 44 16.65 -16.85 -5.45
CA LEU A 44 15.38 -17.44 -5.02
C LEU A 44 15.59 -18.75 -4.26
N SER A 45 16.76 -18.93 -3.64
CA SER A 45 17.00 -20.09 -2.77
C SER A 45 16.10 -20.05 -1.53
N ASP A 46 15.73 -21.22 -1.01
CA ASP A 46 14.90 -21.35 0.19
C ASP A 46 15.45 -20.55 1.39
N LYS A 47 16.78 -20.48 1.52
CA LYS A 47 17.46 -19.73 2.57
C LYS A 47 17.20 -18.23 2.47
N THR A 48 17.37 -17.67 1.27
CA THR A 48 17.16 -16.24 1.01
C THR A 48 15.69 -15.88 1.17
N ILE A 49 14.80 -16.74 0.69
CA ILE A 49 13.37 -16.53 0.83
C ILE A 49 12.94 -16.62 2.29
N HIS A 50 13.42 -17.59 3.06
CA HIS A 50 13.09 -17.68 4.47
C HIS A 50 13.52 -16.43 5.24
N ARG A 51 14.74 -15.91 4.97
CA ARG A 51 15.20 -14.63 5.53
C ARG A 51 14.26 -13.49 5.18
N ASP A 52 13.88 -13.37 3.91
CA ASP A 52 13.06 -12.25 3.45
C ASP A 52 11.61 -12.34 3.95
N VAL A 53 11.06 -13.56 4.11
CA VAL A 53 9.77 -13.79 4.78
C VAL A 53 9.83 -13.35 6.24
N VAL A 54 10.91 -13.64 6.96
CA VAL A 54 11.09 -13.16 8.35
C VAL A 54 11.06 -11.64 8.40
N VAL A 55 11.77 -10.96 7.50
CA VAL A 55 11.74 -9.49 7.41
C VAL A 55 10.33 -8.96 7.12
N LEU A 56 9.58 -9.62 6.22
CA LEU A 56 8.20 -9.25 5.94
C LEU A 56 7.30 -9.41 7.18
N VAL A 57 7.45 -10.50 7.93
CA VAL A 57 6.70 -10.74 9.18
C VAL A 57 6.99 -9.65 10.20
N GLU A 58 8.25 -9.28 10.41
CA GLU A 58 8.64 -8.19 11.32
C GLU A 58 8.01 -6.86 10.91
N GLN A 59 7.98 -6.55 9.62
CA GLN A 59 7.32 -5.35 9.10
C GLN A 59 5.80 -5.38 9.36
N LEU A 60 5.14 -6.51 9.11
CA LEU A 60 3.71 -6.67 9.33
C LEU A 60 3.35 -6.53 10.83
N GLN A 61 4.17 -7.12 11.71
CA GLN A 61 4.01 -7.00 13.15
C GLN A 61 4.24 -5.56 13.63
N ALA A 62 5.25 -4.86 13.09
CA ALA A 62 5.54 -3.47 13.43
C ALA A 62 4.40 -2.51 13.07
N VAL A 63 3.63 -2.80 12.01
CA VAL A 63 2.44 -2.03 11.63
C VAL A 63 1.14 -2.55 12.26
N GLY A 64 1.23 -3.59 13.11
CA GLY A 64 0.07 -4.18 13.81
C GLY A 64 -0.89 -4.97 12.91
N ALA A 65 -0.42 -5.51 11.78
CA ALA A 65 -1.24 -6.27 10.85
C ALA A 65 -1.32 -7.75 11.23
N ALA A 66 -2.36 -8.14 11.98
CA ALA A 66 -2.55 -9.53 12.44
C ALA A 66 -3.08 -10.49 11.35
N ASP A 67 -3.99 -10.02 10.49
CA ASP A 67 -4.54 -10.77 9.35
C ASP A 67 -4.49 -9.87 8.10
N PRO A 68 -3.30 -9.69 7.50
CA PRO A 68 -3.13 -8.79 6.37
C PRO A 68 -3.78 -9.35 5.10
N LEU A 69 -4.35 -8.46 4.29
CA LEU A 69 -4.52 -8.72 2.87
C LEU A 69 -3.22 -8.36 2.14
N VAL A 70 -2.64 -9.32 1.43
CA VAL A 70 -1.45 -9.09 0.59
C VAL A 70 -1.86 -8.95 -0.87
N ILE A 71 -1.58 -7.79 -1.47
CA ILE A 71 -1.79 -7.57 -2.90
C ILE A 71 -0.44 -7.74 -3.60
N VAL A 72 -0.29 -8.83 -4.34
CA VAL A 72 0.97 -9.23 -4.96
C VAL A 72 1.03 -8.74 -6.41
N ILE A 73 2.01 -7.90 -6.72
CA ILE A 73 2.13 -7.23 -8.01
C ILE A 73 3.07 -8.02 -8.94
N GLY A 74 2.50 -8.58 -10.00
CA GLY A 74 3.22 -9.30 -11.06
C GLY A 74 3.24 -10.82 -10.88
N THR A 75 3.31 -11.54 -12.01
CA THR A 75 3.19 -13.00 -12.05
C THR A 75 4.32 -13.74 -11.36
N LYS A 76 5.56 -13.24 -11.48
CA LYS A 76 6.73 -13.83 -10.80
C LYS A 76 6.61 -13.71 -9.29
N ALA A 77 6.23 -12.52 -8.80
CA ALA A 77 6.01 -12.28 -7.38
C ALA A 77 4.86 -13.13 -6.85
N ALA A 78 3.76 -13.23 -7.60
CA ALA A 78 2.62 -14.07 -7.23
C ALA A 78 2.99 -15.56 -7.14
N LYS A 79 3.82 -16.06 -8.06
CA LYS A 79 4.32 -17.43 -8.02
C LYS A 79 5.17 -17.67 -6.77
N ALA A 80 6.17 -16.83 -6.54
CA ALA A 80 7.04 -16.93 -5.35
C ALA A 80 6.22 -16.80 -4.06
N PHE A 81 5.31 -15.82 -3.98
CA PHE A 81 4.43 -15.66 -2.82
C PHE A 81 3.62 -16.93 -2.57
N LYS A 82 2.98 -17.51 -3.59
CA LYS A 82 2.20 -18.74 -3.45
C LYS A 82 3.02 -19.93 -2.95
N GLU A 83 4.25 -20.08 -3.42
CA GLU A 83 5.16 -21.16 -3.02
C GLU A 83 5.57 -21.04 -1.54
N HIS A 84 5.64 -19.81 -1.00
CA HIS A 84 6.11 -19.52 0.36
C HIS A 84 5.04 -19.01 1.32
N GLU A 85 3.80 -18.90 0.86
CA GLU A 85 2.65 -18.48 1.66
C GLU A 85 2.46 -19.31 2.93
N PRO A 86 2.66 -20.65 2.94
CA PRO A 86 2.55 -21.43 4.17
C PRO A 86 3.55 -21.03 5.26
N VAL A 87 4.76 -20.57 4.87
CA VAL A 87 5.79 -20.10 5.82
C VAL A 87 5.34 -18.78 6.46
N LEU A 88 4.80 -17.87 5.64
CA LEU A 88 4.26 -16.59 6.11
C LEU A 88 3.03 -16.80 7.00
N ALA A 89 2.10 -17.67 6.61
CA ALA A 89 0.91 -18.02 7.38
C ALA A 89 1.29 -18.56 8.77
N ALA A 90 2.22 -19.52 8.82
CA ALA A 90 2.70 -20.09 10.08
C ALA A 90 3.35 -19.02 10.99
N ALA A 91 4.16 -18.12 10.43
CA ALA A 91 4.82 -17.05 11.18
C ALA A 91 3.83 -16.00 11.74
N LEU A 92 2.70 -15.79 11.06
CA LEU A 92 1.61 -14.92 11.51
C LEU A 92 0.59 -15.64 12.41
N GLY A 93 0.73 -16.95 12.62
CA GLY A 93 -0.26 -17.75 13.37
C GLY A 93 -1.59 -17.93 12.64
N LEU A 94 -1.57 -17.91 11.30
CA LEU A 94 -2.74 -18.06 10.43
C LEU A 94 -2.76 -19.45 9.77
N THR A 95 -3.96 -19.93 9.42
CA THR A 95 -4.11 -21.13 8.57
C THR A 95 -3.71 -20.84 7.13
N SER A 96 -4.03 -19.64 6.65
CA SER A 96 -3.61 -19.10 5.37
C SER A 96 -3.61 -17.58 5.42
N VAL A 97 -2.82 -16.97 4.54
CA VAL A 97 -2.79 -15.53 4.30
C VAL A 97 -3.85 -15.18 3.25
N ARG A 98 -4.58 -14.10 3.45
CA ARG A 98 -5.46 -13.55 2.41
C ARG A 98 -4.60 -12.81 1.39
N TRP A 99 -4.65 -13.22 0.13
CA TRP A 99 -3.86 -12.55 -0.91
C TRP A 99 -4.54 -12.56 -2.27
N VAL A 100 -4.12 -11.63 -3.13
CA VAL A 100 -4.58 -11.52 -4.53
C VAL A 100 -3.41 -11.15 -5.42
N ALA A 101 -3.36 -11.73 -6.62
CA ALA A 101 -2.39 -11.36 -7.63
C ALA A 101 -2.97 -10.30 -8.57
N VAL A 102 -2.18 -9.26 -8.87
CA VAL A 102 -2.51 -8.26 -9.89
C VAL A 102 -1.39 -8.15 -10.92
N PRO A 103 -1.67 -7.71 -12.17
CA PRO A 103 -0.62 -7.49 -13.15
C PRO A 103 0.42 -6.47 -12.68
N HIS A 104 1.65 -6.59 -13.20
CA HIS A 104 2.68 -5.58 -12.96
C HIS A 104 2.35 -4.29 -13.72
N TYR A 105 2.56 -3.12 -13.10
CA TYR A 105 2.20 -1.81 -13.67
C TYR A 105 3.31 -1.16 -14.54
N SER A 106 4.43 -1.86 -14.75
CA SER A 106 5.56 -1.31 -15.52
C SER A 106 5.20 -1.18 -17.01
N ALA A 107 5.82 -0.21 -17.67
CA ALA A 107 5.68 -0.01 -19.12
C ALA A 107 6.03 -1.27 -19.95
N ALA A 108 6.96 -2.11 -19.46
CA ALA A 108 7.30 -3.38 -20.09
C ALA A 108 6.10 -4.37 -20.11
N ASN A 109 5.20 -4.26 -19.15
CA ASN A 109 3.95 -5.01 -19.08
C ASN A 109 2.78 -4.27 -19.75
N GLY A 110 3.05 -3.19 -20.48
CA GLY A 110 2.07 -2.30 -21.11
C GLY A 110 1.10 -3.00 -22.06
N ARG A 111 1.45 -4.17 -22.60
CA ARG A 111 0.54 -5.00 -23.42
C ARG A 111 -0.68 -5.50 -22.64
N VAL A 112 -0.55 -5.68 -21.32
CA VAL A 112 -1.64 -6.21 -20.47
C VAL A 112 -2.67 -5.13 -20.15
N HIS A 113 -2.23 -3.91 -19.87
CA HIS A 113 -3.10 -2.80 -19.45
C HIS A 113 -3.15 -1.65 -20.48
N GLY A 114 -2.62 -1.86 -21.68
CA GLY A 114 -2.58 -0.86 -22.76
C GLY A 114 -1.84 0.43 -22.40
N ASN A 115 -0.90 0.42 -21.44
CA ASN A 115 -0.31 1.62 -20.84
C ASN A 115 -1.36 2.67 -20.36
N SER A 116 -2.57 2.21 -20.00
CA SER A 116 -3.66 3.05 -19.51
C SER A 116 -3.88 2.79 -18.01
N PRO A 117 -3.83 3.83 -17.16
CA PRO A 117 -4.15 3.74 -15.73
C PRO A 117 -5.58 3.25 -15.48
N ASP A 118 -6.55 3.66 -16.30
CA ASP A 118 -7.95 3.24 -16.17
C ASP A 118 -8.12 1.75 -16.47
N ASN A 119 -7.46 1.26 -17.51
CA ASN A 119 -7.44 -0.18 -17.82
C ASN A 119 -6.74 -0.97 -16.71
N TYR A 120 -5.63 -0.45 -16.17
CA TYR A 120 -4.95 -1.09 -15.04
C TYR A 120 -5.83 -1.13 -13.80
N ARG A 121 -6.51 -0.03 -13.47
CA ARG A 121 -7.51 0.06 -12.40
C ARG A 121 -8.59 -1.00 -12.57
N ARG A 122 -9.18 -1.12 -13.77
CA ARG A 122 -10.20 -2.15 -14.06
C ARG A 122 -9.70 -3.56 -13.74
N LEU A 123 -8.49 -3.90 -14.20
CA LEU A 123 -7.88 -5.22 -13.93
C LEU A 123 -7.65 -5.47 -12.43
N VAL A 124 -7.21 -4.45 -11.68
CA VAL A 124 -7.02 -4.56 -10.22
C VAL A 124 -8.35 -4.76 -9.51
N LEU A 125 -9.38 -3.98 -9.86
CA LEU A 125 -10.71 -4.09 -9.24
C LEU A 125 -11.39 -5.43 -9.57
N GLU A 126 -11.22 -5.93 -10.79
CA GLU A 126 -11.69 -7.27 -11.19
C GLU A 126 -10.99 -8.35 -10.34
N ALA A 127 -9.66 -8.31 -10.21
CA ALA A 127 -8.91 -9.28 -9.42
C ALA A 127 -9.33 -9.27 -7.93
N LEU A 128 -9.52 -8.09 -7.34
CA LEU A 128 -10.00 -7.95 -5.97
C LEU A 128 -11.41 -8.54 -5.81
N LYS A 129 -12.31 -8.23 -6.75
CA LYS A 129 -13.69 -8.74 -6.74
C LYS A 129 -13.72 -10.26 -6.87
N ASP A 130 -12.94 -10.84 -7.78
CA ASP A 130 -12.87 -12.28 -8.01
C ASP A 130 -12.29 -13.02 -6.79
N ALA A 131 -11.40 -12.37 -6.04
CA ALA A 131 -10.88 -12.86 -4.76
C ALA A 131 -11.84 -12.67 -3.57
N GLY A 132 -13.04 -12.12 -3.79
CA GLY A 132 -14.01 -11.83 -2.72
C GLY A 132 -13.58 -10.70 -1.79
N ILE A 133 -12.65 -9.84 -2.23
CA ILE A 133 -12.12 -8.74 -1.43
C ILE A 133 -13.06 -7.53 -1.57
N PRO A 134 -13.53 -6.97 -0.45
CA PRO A 134 -14.47 -5.85 -0.50
C PRO A 134 -13.82 -4.59 -1.09
N LEU A 135 -14.42 -4.08 -2.17
CA LEU A 135 -14.03 -2.83 -2.82
C LEU A 135 -14.61 -1.58 -2.16
N GLY A 136 -15.25 -1.72 -0.99
CA GLY A 136 -16.11 -0.72 -0.38
C GLY A 136 -15.50 0.69 -0.39
N PRO A 137 -16.35 1.75 -0.41
CA PRO A 137 -15.84 3.10 -0.38
C PRO A 137 -14.94 3.25 0.83
N ARG A 138 -13.80 3.92 0.65
CA ARG A 138 -13.01 4.35 1.80
C ARG A 138 -13.95 5.10 2.73
N ILE A 139 -14.22 4.52 3.90
CA ILE A 139 -14.81 5.29 4.99
C ILE A 139 -13.71 6.26 5.38
N VAL A 140 -13.67 7.40 4.71
CA VAL A 140 -13.02 8.58 5.23
C VAL A 140 -13.78 8.81 6.50
N ARG A 141 -13.23 8.36 7.64
CA ARG A 141 -13.69 8.82 8.93
C ARG A 141 -13.72 10.32 8.75
N SER A 142 -14.92 10.89 8.70
CA SER A 142 -15.12 12.33 8.75
C SER A 142 -14.16 12.76 9.84
N ARG A 143 -13.15 13.57 9.50
CA ARG A 143 -12.20 14.08 10.49
C ARG A 143 -13.07 14.47 11.67
N GLU A 144 -12.91 13.79 12.81
CA GLU A 144 -13.60 14.26 14.01
C GLU A 144 -13.28 15.74 14.06
N PRO A 145 -14.30 16.62 14.12
CA PRO A 145 -14.07 18.05 14.10
C PRO A 145 -13.02 18.31 15.17
N ASP A 146 -11.88 18.89 14.77
CA ASP A 146 -10.76 19.11 15.67
C ASP A 146 -11.34 19.78 16.92
N PRO A 147 -11.32 19.12 18.10
CA PRO A 147 -11.98 19.64 19.29
C PRO A 147 -11.34 20.96 19.73
N MET A 148 -10.22 21.37 19.13
CA MET A 148 -9.56 22.65 19.37
C MET A 148 -9.76 23.67 18.25
N ALA A 149 -10.49 23.35 17.18
CA ALA A 149 -10.75 24.28 16.08
C ALA A 149 -11.42 25.59 16.57
N HIS A 150 -12.40 25.46 17.48
CA HIS A 150 -13.10 26.60 18.06
C HIS A 150 -12.20 27.45 18.99
N LEU A 151 -11.25 26.84 19.69
CA LEU A 151 -10.30 27.56 20.55
C LEU A 151 -9.22 28.31 19.76
N ARG A 152 -8.81 27.78 18.61
CA ARG A 152 -7.89 28.49 17.70
C ARG A 152 -8.56 29.70 17.07
N GLN A 153 -9.84 29.59 16.70
CA GLN A 153 -10.62 30.69 16.17
C GLN A 153 -10.80 31.81 17.22
N ALA A 154 -11.10 31.46 18.47
CA ALA A 154 -11.19 32.42 19.58
C ALA A 154 -9.85 33.15 19.88
N ARG A 155 -8.71 32.45 19.82
CA ARG A 155 -7.40 33.09 20.00
C ARG A 155 -7.08 34.09 18.89
N PHE A 156 -7.42 33.77 17.64
CA PHE A 156 -7.19 34.65 16.51
C PHE A 156 -8.04 35.93 16.59
N GLU A 157 -9.29 35.82 17.02
CA GLU A 157 -10.17 36.98 17.21
C GLU A 157 -9.75 37.88 18.38
N SER A 158 -9.19 37.31 19.46
CA SER A 158 -8.70 38.11 20.59
C SER A 158 -7.44 38.93 20.24
N SER A 159 -6.53 38.37 19.44
CA SER A 159 -5.33 39.10 18.98
C SER A 159 -5.68 40.28 18.07
N SER A 160 -6.71 40.13 17.21
CA SER A 160 -7.15 41.21 16.32
C SER A 160 -7.82 42.38 17.07
N ARG A 161 -8.44 42.13 18.23
CA ARG A 161 -9.05 43.21 19.04
C ARG A 161 -8.04 43.98 19.90
N SER A 162 -6.93 43.36 20.31
CA SER A 162 -5.87 44.05 21.05
C SER A 162 -5.06 45.02 20.19
N ALA A 163 -5.00 44.84 18.87
CA ALA A 163 -4.27 45.72 17.96
C ALA A 163 -4.97 47.08 17.68
N LEU A 164 -6.22 47.26 18.11
CA LEU A 164 -7.02 48.47 17.82
C LEU A 164 -7.11 49.48 18.99
N ARG A 165 -6.33 49.32 20.05
CA ARG A 165 -6.23 50.32 21.13
C ARG A 165 -4.83 50.93 21.18
N ALA A 166 -4.60 51.93 20.34
CA ALA A 166 -3.54 52.91 20.57
C ALA A 166 -4.09 54.04 21.47
N PRO A 167 -3.36 54.47 22.51
CA PRO A 167 -3.75 55.64 23.30
C PRO A 167 -3.51 56.93 22.49
N GLN A 168 -4.46 57.86 22.61
CA GLN A 168 -4.29 59.26 22.20
C GLN A 168 -3.37 60.00 23.16
#